data_AF-A0A8T5M8C7-F1
#
_entry.id   AF-A0A8T5M8C7-F1
#
_cell.length_a   1.000
_cell.length_b   1.000
_cell.length_c   1.000
_cell.angle_alpha   90.00
_cell.angle_beta   90.00
_cell.angle_gamma   90.00
#
_symmetry.space_group_name_H-M   'P 1'
#
loop_
_entity.id
_entity.type
_entity.pdbx_description
1 polymer ?
#
loop_
_entity_poly.entity_id
_entity_poly.type
_entity_poly.pdbx_seq_one_letter_code
_entity_poly.pdbx_strand_id
1 'polypeptide(L)' 'QMGGFLNRKSDGNPGWESIWEGWKFFLGMKEGIKLYKGGLTCG' A
#
# COMPACT_ATOMS: atom_id res chain seq x y z
N GLN A 1 -5.61 -0.85 -5.62
CA GLN A 1 -5.30 0.55 -5.26
C GLN A 1 -4.63 0.55 -3.89
N MET A 2 -3.49 1.22 -3.71
CA MET A 2 -2.75 1.22 -2.42
C MET A 2 -2.89 2.53 -1.63
N GLY A 3 -3.23 3.64 -2.28
CA GLY A 3 -3.32 4.97 -1.66
C GLY A 3 -4.70 5.61 -1.64
N GLY A 4 -5.77 4.80 -1.70
CA GLY A 4 -7.16 5.28 -1.63
C GLY A 4 -7.67 6.09 -2.85
N PHE A 5 -6.81 6.44 -3.80
CA PHE A 5 -7.21 7.16 -5.01
C PHE A 5 -8.11 6.32 -5.90
N LEU A 6 -9.39 6.72 -6.02
CA LEU A 6 -10.45 5.96 -6.69
C LEU A 6 -10.36 5.96 -8.22
N ASN A 7 -9.66 6.93 -8.81
CA ASN A 7 -9.50 7.07 -10.27
C ASN A 7 -10.84 7.11 -11.04
N ARG A 8 -11.85 7.84 -10.53
CA ARG A 8 -13.08 8.09 -11.29
C ARG A 8 -12.78 9.00 -12.48
N LYS A 9 -13.68 8.99 -13.46
CA LYS A 9 -13.51 9.68 -14.76
C LYS A 9 -13.12 11.16 -14.66
N SER A 10 -13.43 11.85 -13.54
CA SER A 10 -13.13 13.26 -13.30
C SER A 10 -12.25 13.53 -12.08
N ASP A 11 -11.66 12.51 -11.45
CA ASP A 11 -10.83 12.69 -10.24
C ASP A 11 -9.45 13.30 -10.54
N GLY A 12 -9.06 13.43 -11.81
CA GLY A 12 -7.75 13.94 -12.22
C GLY A 12 -6.63 12.94 -11.91
N ASN A 13 -5.42 13.43 -11.63
CA ASN A 13 -4.31 12.60 -11.18
C ASN A 13 -4.24 12.58 -9.64
N PRO A 14 -3.79 11.46 -9.03
CA PRO A 14 -3.58 11.43 -7.59
C PRO A 14 -2.55 12.48 -7.16
N GLY A 15 -2.84 13.16 -6.05
CA GLY A 15 -1.90 14.07 -5.42
C GLY A 15 -0.73 13.32 -4.75
N TRP A 16 0.27 14.09 -4.32
CA TRP A 16 1.46 13.56 -3.64
C TRP A 16 1.10 12.76 -2.36
N GLU A 17 0.05 13.17 -1.65
CA GLU A 17 -0.44 12.50 -0.44
C GLU A 17 -0.95 11.09 -0.75
N SER A 18 -1.80 10.92 -1.78
CA SER A 18 -2.30 9.60 -2.19
C SER A 18 -1.16 8.67 -2.65
N ILE A 19 -0.14 9.23 -3.30
CA ILE A 19 1.06 8.46 -3.68
C ILE A 19 1.83 8.01 -2.43
N TRP A 20 2.04 8.93 -1.47
CA TRP A 20 2.76 8.65 -0.24
C TRP A 20 2.06 7.60 0.63
N GLU A 21 0.74 7.71 0.80
CA GLU A 21 -0.04 6.69 1.51
C GLU A 21 0.06 5.32 0.83
N GLY A 22 -0.01 5.29 -0.50
CA GLY A 22 0.19 4.06 -1.27
C GLY A 22 1.57 3.42 -1.06
N TRP A 23 2.61 4.25 -0.97
CA TRP A 23 3.97 3.78 -0.69
C TRP A 23 4.12 3.19 0.71
N LYS A 24 3.59 3.87 1.74
CA LYS A 24 3.59 3.35 3.12
C LYS A 24 2.87 2.00 3.22
N PHE A 25 1.70 1.88 2.59
CA PHE A 25 0.96 0.62 2.54
C PHE A 25 1.77 -0.50 1.88
N PHE A 26 2.40 -0.22 0.73
CA PHE A 26 3.26 -1.16 0.03
C PHE A 26 4.42 -1.66 0.89
N LEU A 27 5.09 -0.76 1.63
CA LEU A 27 6.18 -1.12 2.53
C LEU A 27 5.72 -2.05 3.65
N GLY A 28 4.55 -1.81 4.24
CA GLY A 28 3.96 -2.70 5.25
C GLY A 28 3.68 -4.09 4.68
N MET A 29 3.11 -4.16 3.47
CA MET A 29 2.84 -5.44 2.80
C MET A 29 4.13 -6.20 2.47
N LYS A 30 5.16 -5.50 2.01
CA LYS A 30 6.50 -6.09 1.78
C LYS A 30 7.08 -6.69 3.06
N GLU A 31 6.91 -6.02 4.19
CA GLU A 31 7.38 -6.53 5.48
C GLU A 31 6.56 -7.75 5.95
N GLY A 32 5.23 -7.71 5.79
CA GLY A 32 4.37 -8.87 6.04
C GLY A 32 4.77 -10.10 5.22
N ILE A 33 5.11 -9.94 3.94
CA ILE A 33 5.59 -11.04 3.09
C ILE A 33 6.92 -11.60 3.59
N LYS A 34 7.85 -10.75 4.06
CA LYS A 34 9.10 -11.25 4.64
C LYS A 34 8.85 -12.04 5.92
N LEU A 35 7.97 -11.56 6.79
CA LEU A 35 7.59 -12.26 8.03
C LEU A 35 6.97 -13.63 7.71
N TYR A 36 6.04 -13.67 6.76
CA TYR A 36 5.44 -14.92 6.28
C TYR A 36 6.49 -15.90 5.73
N LYS A 37 7.41 -15.43 4.87
CA LYS A 37 8.51 -16.25 4.35
C LYS A 37 9.51 -16.68 5.42
N GLY A 38 9.68 -15.88 6.46
CA GLY A 38 10.54 -16.17 7.61
C GLY A 38 9.98 -17.22 8.57
N GLY A 39 8.77 -17.75 8.32
CA GLY A 39 8.17 -18.81 9.14
C GLY A 39 7.70 -18.36 10.52
N LEU A 40 7.70 -17.05 10.80
CA LEU A 40 7.14 -16.48 12.02
C LEU A 40 5.62 -16.39 11.87
N THR A 41 4.93 -17.50 12.14
CA THR A 41 3.49 -17.46 12.44
C THR A 41 3.35 -16.90 13.84
N CYS A 42 2.93 -15.64 13.98
CA CYS A 42 2.40 -15.18 15.24
C CYS A 42 1.13 -15.99 15.53
N GLY A 43 1.23 -16.89 16.51
CA GLY A 43 0.09 -17.52 17.17
C GLY A 43 -0.49 -16.59 18.22
#